data_AF-A0A1B1VWB7-F1
#
_entry.id   AF-A0A1B1VWB7-F1
#
_cell.length_a   1.000
_cell.length_b   1.000
_cell.length_c   1.000
_cell.angle_alpha   90.00
_cell.angle_beta   90.00
_cell.angle_gamma   90.00
#
_symmetry.space_group_name_H-M   'P 1'
#
loop_
_entity.id
_entity.type
_entity.pdbx_description
1 polymer ?
#
loop_
_entity_poly.entity_id
_entity_poly.type
_entity_poly.pdbx_seq_one_letter_code
_entity_poly.pdbx_strand_id
1 'polypeptide(L)'
;ESYTVFADLFDPIIEDYHGGFKTTDKHPPKNWGDVSVFGDLDPSNEYIVSTRVRCGRSLEGYPFNPCLTEEQYKEMEQKVSSTLSGLEGELKGTFYPLTGMGKEVQQKLIDDHFLFKEGDRFLQAANACRFWPSGRGIYHNENKTFLVWCNEEDHLRIISMQMGGDLGAVYRRLVTAVNDIEKRIPFSHNDRLGFLTFCPTNLGTTVRASVHIKVPKLAANKAKLEEVASKYNLQVRGT
;
A
#
# COMPACT_ATOMS: atom_id res chain seq x y z
N GLU A 1 -1.02 -18.05 9.89
CA GLU A 1 -0.47 -19.41 10.05
C GLU A 1 0.94 -19.55 9.50
N SER A 2 1.20 -19.28 8.20
CA SER A 2 2.54 -19.45 7.60
C SER A 2 3.66 -18.70 8.34
N TYR A 3 3.40 -17.47 8.80
CA TYR A 3 4.36 -16.70 9.62
C TYR A 3 4.73 -17.39 10.95
N THR A 4 3.92 -18.33 11.44
CA THR A 4 4.17 -19.10 12.65
C THR A 4 4.77 -20.47 12.33
N VAL A 5 4.19 -21.19 11.37
CA VAL A 5 4.64 -22.54 11.00
C VAL A 5 6.06 -22.51 10.40
N PHE A 6 6.38 -21.47 9.63
CA PHE A 6 7.69 -21.28 9.01
C PHE A 6 8.49 -20.15 9.68
N ALA A 7 8.30 -19.95 10.99
CA ALA A 7 8.93 -18.86 11.74
C ALA A 7 10.47 -18.91 11.65
N ASP A 8 11.08 -20.10 11.68
CA ASP A 8 12.54 -20.27 11.54
C ASP A 8 13.11 -19.68 10.24
N LEU A 9 12.27 -19.57 9.19
CA LEU A 9 12.62 -18.88 7.95
C LEU A 9 12.23 -17.39 8.00
N PHE A 10 11.01 -17.08 8.44
CA PHE A 10 10.48 -15.73 8.37
C PHE A 10 11.09 -14.78 9.39
N ASP A 11 11.31 -15.22 10.63
CA ASP A 11 11.83 -14.38 11.71
C ASP A 11 13.18 -13.74 11.38
N PRO A 12 14.21 -14.48 10.92
CA PRO A 12 15.48 -13.84 10.55
C PRO A 12 15.35 -12.91 9.35
N ILE A 13 14.46 -13.19 8.39
CA ILE A 13 14.20 -12.30 7.24
C ILE A 13 13.50 -11.01 7.68
N ILE A 14 12.54 -11.11 8.59
CA ILE A 14 11.82 -9.96 9.16
C ILE A 14 12.79 -9.11 9.98
N GLU A 15 13.61 -9.73 10.83
CA GLU A 15 14.62 -9.03 11.63
C GLU A 15 15.62 -8.28 10.76
N ASP A 16 16.16 -8.93 9.72
CA ASP A 16 17.10 -8.31 8.78
C ASP A 16 16.45 -7.14 8.01
N TYR A 17 15.32 -7.38 7.34
CA TYR A 17 14.69 -6.38 6.49
C TYR A 17 14.24 -5.13 7.26
N HIS A 18 13.69 -5.30 8.47
CA HIS A 18 13.19 -4.19 9.28
C HIS A 18 14.26 -3.56 10.18
N GLY A 19 15.53 -3.97 10.05
CA GLY A 19 16.65 -3.36 10.75
C GLY A 19 16.64 -3.61 12.26
N GLY A 20 16.15 -4.78 12.67
CA GLY A 20 16.01 -5.20 14.06
C GLY A 20 14.57 -5.47 14.46
N PHE A 21 14.22 -6.74 14.65
CA PHE A 21 12.93 -7.20 15.17
C PHE A 21 13.04 -8.64 15.69
N LYS A 22 13.47 -8.80 16.94
CA LYS A 22 13.76 -10.11 17.54
C LYS A 22 12.50 -10.95 17.69
N THR A 23 12.66 -12.24 17.91
CA THR A 23 11.56 -13.17 18.22
C THR A 23 10.78 -12.78 19.49
N THR A 24 11.44 -12.08 20.43
CA THR A 24 10.83 -11.57 21.66
C THR A 24 10.12 -10.23 21.50
N ASP A 25 10.36 -9.51 20.40
CA ASP A 25 9.81 -8.19 20.18
C ASP A 25 8.35 -8.28 19.73
N LYS A 26 7.60 -7.19 19.96
CA LYS A 26 6.22 -7.05 19.51
C LYS A 26 6.06 -5.70 18.83
N HIS A 27 5.38 -5.70 17.69
CA HIS A 27 4.98 -4.48 17.02
C HIS A 27 4.06 -3.66 17.94
N PRO A 28 4.27 -2.34 18.09
CA PRO A 28 3.46 -1.53 18.97
C PRO A 28 1.99 -1.43 18.51
N PRO A 29 1.06 -1.07 19.40
CA PRO A 29 -0.30 -0.73 19.00
C PRO A 29 -0.32 0.38 17.93
N LYS A 30 -1.32 0.33 17.05
CA LYS A 30 -1.52 1.37 16.02
C LYS A 30 -1.59 2.76 16.66
N ASN A 31 -0.69 3.65 16.26
CA ASN A 31 -0.69 5.04 16.67
C ASN A 31 -0.28 5.93 15.47
N TRP A 32 -1.18 6.82 15.05
CA TRP A 32 -0.93 7.77 13.96
C TRP A 32 -0.13 9.02 14.41
N GLY A 33 0.09 9.18 15.72
CA GLY A 33 0.72 10.35 16.30
C GLY A 33 -0.12 11.62 16.13
N ASP A 34 0.51 12.77 16.37
CA ASP A 34 -0.06 14.06 16.04
C ASP A 34 0.12 14.33 14.54
N VAL A 35 -0.96 14.17 13.77
CA VAL A 35 -0.96 14.34 12.31
C VAL A 35 -0.74 15.78 11.85
N SER A 36 -0.70 16.75 12.77
CA SER A 36 -0.48 18.16 12.47
C SER A 36 1.00 18.55 12.37
N VAL A 37 1.91 17.70 12.87
CA VAL A 37 3.37 18.00 12.89
C VAL A 37 4.02 17.96 11.51
N PHE A 38 3.38 17.30 10.54
CA PHE A 38 3.88 17.21 9.17
C PHE A 38 3.38 18.39 8.33
N GLY A 39 4.31 19.03 7.63
CA GLY A 39 4.05 20.10 6.66
C GLY A 39 4.52 19.73 5.25
N ASP A 40 4.74 20.76 4.43
CA ASP A 40 5.31 20.61 3.10
C ASP A 40 6.82 20.32 3.18
N LEU A 41 7.22 19.19 2.57
CA LEU A 41 8.61 18.72 2.52
C LEU A 41 9.48 19.53 1.55
N ASP A 42 8.87 20.24 0.60
CA ASP A 42 9.56 21.10 -0.38
C ASP A 42 8.68 22.31 -0.73
N PRO A 43 8.58 23.31 0.17
CA PRO A 43 7.75 24.50 -0.05
C PRO A 43 8.12 25.29 -1.32
N SER A 44 9.36 25.14 -1.80
CA SER A 44 9.86 25.76 -3.03
C SER A 44 9.40 25.05 -4.31
N ASN A 45 8.88 23.82 -4.22
CA ASN A 45 8.51 22.96 -5.36
C ASN A 45 9.64 22.76 -6.39
N GLU A 46 10.89 22.75 -5.94
CA GLU A 46 12.06 22.61 -6.82
C GLU A 46 12.44 21.15 -7.08
N TYR A 47 12.16 20.26 -6.12
CA TYR A 47 12.62 18.89 -6.08
C TYR A 47 11.46 17.90 -6.16
N ILE A 48 10.46 18.04 -5.30
CA ILE A 48 9.38 17.05 -5.15
C ILE A 48 8.32 17.24 -6.24
N VAL A 49 8.10 16.19 -7.01
CA VAL A 49 7.05 16.11 -8.04
C VAL A 49 5.72 15.74 -7.40
N SER A 50 5.70 14.69 -6.58
CA SER A 50 4.50 14.21 -5.92
C SER A 50 4.83 13.48 -4.62
N THR A 51 3.87 13.50 -3.69
CA THR A 51 3.95 12.83 -2.40
C THR A 51 2.85 11.78 -2.29
N ARG A 52 3.19 10.61 -1.75
CA ARG A 52 2.28 9.47 -1.63
C ARG A 52 2.53 8.70 -0.34
N VAL A 53 1.47 8.43 0.40
CA VAL A 53 1.49 7.51 1.55
C VAL A 53 0.46 6.40 1.32
N ARG A 54 0.87 5.16 1.56
CA ARG A 54 0.01 3.98 1.42
C ARG A 54 0.08 3.08 2.63
N CYS A 55 -0.97 2.32 2.91
CA CYS A 55 -0.94 1.20 3.83
C CYS A 55 -1.60 -0.05 3.19
N GLY A 56 -1.23 -1.23 3.66
CA GLY A 56 -1.81 -2.52 3.28
C GLY A 56 -2.77 -3.02 4.35
N ARG A 57 -3.83 -3.72 3.95
CA ARG A 57 -4.73 -4.42 4.89
C ARG A 57 -5.19 -5.74 4.30
N SER A 58 -5.30 -6.75 5.16
CA SER A 58 -5.86 -8.05 4.83
C SER A 58 -7.13 -8.30 5.60
N LEU A 59 -8.22 -8.56 4.88
CA LEU A 59 -9.53 -8.89 5.45
C LEU A 59 -9.42 -10.12 6.36
N GLU A 60 -9.98 -10.02 7.56
CA GLU A 60 -10.15 -11.18 8.44
C GLU A 60 -11.10 -12.21 7.78
N GLY A 61 -10.78 -13.49 7.93
CA GLY A 61 -11.55 -14.61 7.35
C GLY A 61 -11.12 -15.03 5.95
N TYR A 62 -10.21 -14.30 5.28
CA TYR A 62 -9.67 -14.67 3.97
C TYR A 62 -8.15 -14.91 4.07
N PRO A 63 -7.63 -15.99 3.45
CA PRO A 63 -6.19 -16.21 3.37
C PRO A 63 -5.57 -15.29 2.31
N PHE A 64 -4.24 -15.24 2.24
CA PHE A 64 -3.56 -14.50 1.18
C PHE A 64 -3.73 -15.15 -0.20
N ASN A 65 -3.39 -14.39 -1.24
CA ASN A 65 -3.60 -14.72 -2.67
C ASN A 65 -3.33 -16.17 -3.09
N PRO A 66 -2.23 -16.85 -2.67
CA PRO A 66 -1.96 -18.22 -3.11
C PRO A 66 -3.02 -19.23 -2.67
N CYS A 67 -3.82 -18.91 -1.66
CA CYS A 67 -4.84 -19.80 -1.09
C CYS A 67 -6.28 -19.36 -1.43
N LEU A 68 -6.47 -18.22 -2.09
CA LEU A 68 -7.81 -17.74 -2.47
C LEU A 68 -8.42 -18.56 -3.62
N THR A 69 -9.73 -18.81 -3.57
CA THR A 69 -10.50 -19.27 -4.74
C THR A 69 -10.97 -18.08 -5.58
N GLU A 70 -11.45 -18.32 -6.80
CA GLU A 70 -12.01 -17.26 -7.64
C GLU A 70 -13.25 -16.62 -6.98
N GLU A 71 -14.10 -17.43 -6.35
CA GLU A 71 -15.29 -16.97 -5.64
C GLU A 71 -14.92 -16.06 -4.47
N GLN A 72 -13.86 -16.38 -3.72
CA GLN A 72 -13.38 -15.53 -2.64
C GLN A 72 -12.87 -14.18 -3.16
N TYR A 73 -12.17 -14.15 -4.30
CA TYR A 73 -11.79 -12.88 -4.94
C TYR A 73 -13.01 -11.99 -5.23
N LYS A 74 -14.09 -12.57 -5.79
CA LYS A 74 -15.35 -11.85 -6.10
C LYS A 74 -16.08 -11.41 -4.84
N GLU A 75 -16.14 -12.26 -3.82
CA GLU A 75 -16.75 -11.94 -2.53
C GLU A 75 -16.05 -10.76 -1.85
N MET A 76 -14.71 -10.79 -1.84
CA MET A 76 -13.89 -9.71 -1.31
C MET A 76 -14.08 -8.41 -2.10
N GLU A 77 -14.11 -8.48 -3.44
CA GLU A 77 -14.41 -7.32 -4.30
C GLU A 77 -15.76 -6.70 -3.96
N GLN A 78 -16.81 -7.52 -3.83
CA GLN A 78 -18.16 -7.05 -3.50
C GLN A 78 -18.20 -6.38 -2.12
N LYS A 79 -17.57 -7.00 -1.11
CA LYS A 79 -17.50 -6.46 0.25
C LYS A 79 -16.75 -5.13 0.29
N VAL A 80 -15.63 -5.04 -0.40
CA VAL A 80 -14.80 -3.83 -0.47
C VAL A 80 -15.52 -2.73 -1.23
N SER A 81 -16.02 -2.99 -2.44
CA SER A 81 -16.72 -2.00 -3.25
C SER A 81 -17.96 -1.43 -2.54
N SER A 82 -18.75 -2.29 -1.89
CA SER A 82 -19.93 -1.90 -1.11
C SER A 82 -19.59 -1.09 0.14
N THR A 83 -18.43 -1.37 0.77
CA THR A 83 -17.96 -0.55 1.89
C THR A 83 -17.52 0.84 1.42
N LEU A 84 -16.75 0.89 0.32
CA LEU A 84 -16.16 2.11 -0.20
C LEU A 84 -17.21 3.04 -0.86
N SER A 85 -18.34 2.52 -1.33
CA SER A 85 -19.45 3.34 -1.83
C SER A 85 -20.10 4.21 -0.75
N GLY A 86 -19.92 3.86 0.53
CA GLY A 86 -20.40 4.65 1.66
C GLY A 86 -19.40 5.70 2.16
N LEU A 87 -18.28 5.94 1.47
CA LEU A 87 -17.35 7.02 1.83
C LEU A 87 -17.91 8.36 1.35
N GLU A 88 -17.71 9.40 2.17
CA GLU A 88 -18.27 10.73 1.98
C GLU A 88 -17.19 11.82 1.91
N GLY A 89 -17.60 13.06 1.63
CA GLY A 89 -16.70 14.21 1.58
C GLY A 89 -15.57 14.04 0.56
N GLU A 90 -14.34 14.39 0.95
CA GLU A 90 -13.14 14.27 0.10
C GLU A 90 -12.85 12.81 -0.32
N LEU A 91 -13.31 11.83 0.46
CA LEU A 91 -13.05 10.41 0.19
C LEU A 91 -14.06 9.79 -0.76
N LYS A 92 -15.19 10.46 -1.05
CA LYS A 92 -16.23 9.97 -1.94
C LYS A 92 -15.67 9.73 -3.35
N GLY A 93 -15.99 8.57 -3.89
CA GLY A 93 -15.45 8.10 -5.15
C GLY A 93 -16.22 6.92 -5.73
N THR A 94 -15.62 6.32 -6.75
CA THR A 94 -16.21 5.24 -7.53
C THR A 94 -15.27 4.04 -7.54
N PHE A 95 -15.85 2.85 -7.43
CA PHE A 95 -15.12 1.59 -7.64
C PHE A 95 -15.18 1.20 -9.11
N TYR A 96 -14.02 0.90 -9.69
CA TYR A 96 -13.85 0.47 -11.07
C TYR A 96 -13.26 -0.95 -11.07
N PRO A 97 -14.10 -1.98 -11.33
CA PRO A 97 -13.62 -3.34 -11.53
C PRO A 97 -12.64 -3.38 -12.70
N LEU A 98 -11.57 -4.18 -12.59
CA LEU A 98 -10.69 -4.45 -13.74
C LEU A 98 -11.39 -5.36 -14.76
N THR A 99 -12.30 -6.22 -14.31
CA THR A 99 -13.14 -7.01 -15.21
C THR A 99 -14.03 -6.07 -16.02
N GLY A 100 -13.87 -6.08 -17.34
CA GLY A 100 -14.60 -5.20 -18.26
C GLY A 100 -13.98 -3.80 -18.43
N MET A 101 -12.87 -3.48 -17.76
CA MET A 101 -12.16 -2.22 -17.99
C MET A 101 -11.48 -2.22 -19.37
N GLY A 102 -11.73 -1.19 -20.17
CA GLY A 102 -11.06 -1.01 -21.46
C GLY A 102 -9.54 -0.90 -21.29
N LYS A 103 -8.78 -1.56 -22.18
CA LYS A 103 -7.31 -1.61 -22.06
C LYS A 103 -6.63 -0.24 -22.13
N GLU A 104 -7.17 0.70 -22.89
CA GLU A 104 -6.68 2.08 -22.93
C GLU A 104 -6.87 2.80 -21.59
N VAL A 105 -8.02 2.59 -20.93
CA VAL A 105 -8.29 3.15 -19.60
C VAL A 105 -7.36 2.53 -18.56
N GLN A 106 -7.20 1.20 -18.60
CA GLN A 106 -6.28 0.47 -17.72
C GLN A 106 -4.85 0.99 -17.87
N GLN A 107 -4.36 1.12 -19.10
CA GLN A 107 -3.01 1.60 -19.39
C GLN A 107 -2.83 3.05 -18.93
N LYS A 108 -3.79 3.94 -19.20
CA LYS A 108 -3.74 5.33 -18.75
C LYS A 108 -3.64 5.43 -17.22
N LEU A 109 -4.38 4.60 -16.49
CA LEU A 109 -4.30 4.59 -15.01
C LEU A 109 -2.94 4.08 -14.51
N ILE A 110 -2.28 3.15 -15.23
CA ILE A 110 -0.93 2.69 -14.92
C ILE A 110 0.10 3.79 -15.20
N ASP A 111 -0.01 4.45 -16.35
CA ASP A 111 0.91 5.53 -16.77
C ASP A 111 0.81 6.75 -15.86
N ASP A 112 -0.41 7.07 -15.39
CA ASP A 112 -0.66 8.13 -14.40
C ASP A 112 -0.24 7.71 -12.96
N HIS A 113 0.37 6.53 -12.77
CA HIS A 113 0.79 5.94 -11.49
C HIS A 113 -0.36 5.67 -10.49
N PHE A 114 -1.59 5.54 -10.97
CA PHE A 114 -2.78 5.28 -10.15
C PHE A 114 -3.10 3.81 -9.99
N LEU A 115 -2.87 2.97 -11.00
CA LEU A 115 -3.19 1.54 -10.99
C LEU A 115 -1.92 0.67 -10.91
N PHE A 116 -2.04 -0.49 -10.27
CA PHE A 116 -1.00 -1.50 -10.24
C PHE A 116 -0.73 -2.11 -11.63
N LYS A 117 0.50 -2.55 -11.86
CA LYS A 117 0.90 -3.18 -13.13
C LYS A 117 0.37 -4.62 -13.20
N GLU A 118 -0.12 -5.01 -14.37
CA GLU A 118 -0.47 -6.40 -14.65
C GLU A 118 0.79 -7.23 -14.89
N GLY A 119 0.85 -8.45 -14.36
CA GLY A 119 1.91 -9.41 -14.68
C GLY A 119 3.25 -9.21 -13.99
N ASP A 120 3.28 -8.78 -12.73
CA ASP A 120 4.51 -8.80 -11.93
C ASP A 120 5.03 -10.26 -11.79
N ARG A 121 6.26 -10.49 -12.26
CA ARG A 121 6.87 -11.83 -12.31
C ARG A 121 7.01 -12.48 -10.93
N PHE A 122 7.22 -11.70 -9.87
CA PHE A 122 7.39 -12.21 -8.51
C PHE A 122 6.04 -12.63 -7.93
N LEU A 123 4.99 -11.83 -8.16
CA LEU A 123 3.62 -12.18 -7.76
C LEU A 123 3.11 -13.39 -8.54
N GLN A 124 3.41 -13.49 -9.83
CA GLN A 124 3.07 -14.66 -10.64
C GLN A 124 3.75 -15.94 -10.12
N ALA A 125 5.06 -15.89 -9.86
CA ALA A 125 5.80 -17.03 -9.34
C ALA A 125 5.31 -17.47 -7.95
N ALA A 126 4.77 -16.54 -7.16
CA ALA A 126 4.17 -16.83 -5.86
C ALA A 126 2.71 -17.32 -5.94
N ASN A 127 2.16 -17.58 -7.13
CA ASN A 127 0.74 -17.92 -7.35
C ASN A 127 -0.23 -16.83 -6.84
N ALA A 128 0.20 -15.58 -6.77
CA ALA A 128 -0.60 -14.47 -6.24
C ALA A 128 -1.52 -13.81 -7.29
N CYS A 129 -1.38 -14.17 -8.57
CA CYS A 129 -2.16 -13.59 -9.67
C CYS A 129 -3.18 -14.55 -10.28
N ARG A 130 -3.55 -15.63 -9.57
CA ARG A 130 -4.54 -16.60 -10.09
C ARG A 130 -5.89 -15.92 -10.37
N PHE A 131 -6.58 -16.40 -11.41
CA PHE A 131 -7.89 -15.92 -11.86
C PHE A 131 -7.94 -14.46 -12.32
N TRP A 132 -6.81 -13.87 -12.71
CA TRP A 132 -6.78 -12.47 -13.15
C TRP A 132 -7.71 -12.21 -14.36
N PRO A 133 -8.47 -11.10 -14.42
CA PRO A 133 -8.59 -10.00 -13.44
C PRO A 133 -9.78 -10.15 -12.47
N SER A 134 -10.33 -11.37 -12.30
CA SER A 134 -11.49 -11.65 -11.45
C SER A 134 -11.28 -11.16 -10.02
N GLY A 135 -12.23 -10.37 -9.51
CA GLY A 135 -12.20 -9.76 -8.18
C GLY A 135 -11.21 -8.61 -7.98
N ARG A 136 -10.53 -8.13 -9.03
CA ARG A 136 -9.58 -7.02 -8.92
C ARG A 136 -10.25 -5.72 -9.30
N GLY A 137 -9.89 -4.65 -8.60
CA GLY A 137 -10.46 -3.34 -8.86
C GLY A 137 -9.64 -2.19 -8.30
N ILE A 138 -10.02 -0.99 -8.70
CA ILE A 138 -9.51 0.25 -8.13
C ILE A 138 -10.68 1.14 -7.75
N TYR A 139 -10.66 1.64 -6.51
CA TYR A 139 -11.47 2.76 -6.10
C TYR A 139 -10.64 4.03 -6.19
N HIS A 140 -11.26 5.14 -6.60
CA HIS A 140 -10.66 6.45 -6.36
C HIS A 140 -11.72 7.55 -6.24
N ASN A 141 -11.38 8.61 -5.50
CA ASN A 141 -12.16 9.83 -5.50
C ASN A 141 -12.03 10.60 -6.83
N GLU A 142 -12.86 11.62 -7.03
CA GLU A 142 -12.89 12.44 -8.25
C GLU A 142 -11.52 13.05 -8.58
N ASN A 143 -10.83 13.55 -7.56
CA ASN A 143 -9.53 14.21 -7.69
C ASN A 143 -8.34 13.23 -7.79
N LYS A 144 -8.59 11.92 -7.70
CA LYS A 144 -7.56 10.85 -7.64
C LYS A 144 -6.47 11.11 -6.59
N THR A 145 -6.85 11.76 -5.49
CA THR A 145 -5.98 12.01 -4.34
C THR A 145 -6.13 10.94 -3.26
N PHE A 146 -7.20 10.15 -3.34
CA PHE A 146 -7.46 8.99 -2.52
C PHE A 146 -7.81 7.80 -3.41
N LEU A 147 -7.11 6.68 -3.24
CA LEU A 147 -7.31 5.46 -4.01
C LEU A 147 -7.29 4.23 -3.11
N VAL A 148 -8.00 3.18 -3.51
CA VAL A 148 -7.89 1.85 -2.89
C VAL A 148 -7.72 0.82 -3.99
N TRP A 149 -6.63 0.08 -3.97
CA TRP A 149 -6.47 -1.12 -4.81
C TRP A 149 -7.10 -2.30 -4.10
N CYS A 150 -7.85 -3.11 -4.84
CA CYS A 150 -8.48 -4.33 -4.37
C CYS A 150 -7.86 -5.55 -5.03
N ASN A 151 -7.40 -6.50 -4.22
CA ASN A 151 -6.93 -7.83 -4.61
C ASN A 151 -5.71 -7.87 -5.54
N GLU A 152 -4.74 -6.98 -5.34
CA GLU A 152 -3.43 -7.07 -6.01
C GLU A 152 -2.45 -7.92 -5.17
N GLU A 153 -1.40 -7.35 -4.56
CA GLU A 153 -0.46 -8.08 -3.70
C GLU A 153 -1.07 -8.37 -2.32
N ASP A 154 -1.78 -7.38 -1.78
CA ASP A 154 -2.57 -7.46 -0.54
C ASP A 154 -4.05 -7.33 -0.89
N HIS A 155 -4.95 -7.67 0.05
CA HIS A 155 -6.40 -7.56 -0.20
C HIS A 155 -6.78 -6.10 -0.47
N LEU A 156 -6.26 -5.17 0.33
CA LEU A 156 -6.35 -3.73 0.11
C LEU A 156 -4.97 -3.07 0.14
N ARG A 157 -4.75 -2.14 -0.80
CA ARG A 157 -3.79 -1.04 -0.64
C ARG A 157 -4.55 0.27 -0.59
N ILE A 158 -4.56 0.92 0.58
CA ILE A 158 -5.21 2.21 0.81
C ILE A 158 -4.16 3.30 0.59
N ILE A 159 -4.46 4.27 -0.27
CA ILE A 159 -3.47 5.18 -0.84
C ILE A 159 -3.98 6.62 -0.77
N SER A 160 -3.13 7.52 -0.30
CA SER A 160 -3.31 8.95 -0.44
C SER A 160 -2.12 9.52 -1.20
N MET A 161 -2.38 10.41 -2.16
CA MET A 161 -1.33 11.08 -2.93
C MET A 161 -1.77 12.42 -3.51
N GLN A 162 -0.82 13.27 -3.88
CA GLN A 162 -1.02 14.48 -4.66
C GLN A 162 0.30 14.98 -5.25
N MET A 163 0.22 15.93 -6.18
CA MET A 163 1.39 16.68 -6.64
C MET A 163 1.96 17.58 -5.54
N GLY A 164 3.26 17.86 -5.59
CA GLY A 164 3.97 18.67 -4.59
C GLY A 164 4.37 17.90 -3.32
N GLY A 165 4.88 18.64 -2.34
CA GLY A 165 5.54 18.11 -1.13
C GLY A 165 4.68 18.05 0.13
N ASP A 166 3.39 18.42 0.10
CA ASP A 166 2.53 18.48 1.29
C ASP A 166 2.19 17.10 1.89
N LEU A 167 3.15 16.55 2.63
CA LEU A 167 3.00 15.31 3.38
C LEU A 167 1.90 15.41 4.44
N GLY A 168 1.73 16.58 5.04
CA GLY A 168 0.70 16.83 6.04
C GLY A 168 -0.70 16.53 5.51
N ALA A 169 -1.05 17.11 4.35
CA ALA A 169 -2.34 16.86 3.72
C ALA A 169 -2.50 15.39 3.28
N VAL A 170 -1.48 14.83 2.64
CA VAL A 170 -1.48 13.42 2.19
C VAL A 170 -1.70 12.46 3.36
N TYR A 171 -0.97 12.66 4.46
CA TYR A 171 -1.02 11.79 5.62
C TYR A 171 -2.36 11.91 6.36
N ARG A 172 -2.86 13.14 6.59
CA ARG A 172 -4.18 13.34 7.22
C ARG A 172 -5.30 12.67 6.44
N ARG A 173 -5.31 12.80 5.11
CA ARG A 173 -6.29 12.12 4.26
C ARG A 173 -6.20 10.59 4.38
N LEU A 174 -4.99 10.03 4.39
CA LEU A 174 -4.82 8.59 4.60
C LEU A 174 -5.36 8.15 5.97
N VAL A 175 -4.99 8.85 7.04
CA VAL A 175 -5.42 8.53 8.41
C VAL A 175 -6.94 8.56 8.53
N THR A 176 -7.59 9.59 7.97
CA THR A 176 -9.06 9.69 7.93
C THR A 176 -9.67 8.50 7.21
N ALA A 177 -9.17 8.16 6.01
CA ALA A 177 -9.69 7.05 5.23
C ALA A 177 -9.52 5.70 5.92
N VAL A 178 -8.35 5.43 6.46
CA VAL A 178 -8.07 4.15 7.15
C VAL A 178 -8.95 4.02 8.39
N ASN A 179 -9.09 5.06 9.21
CA ASN A 179 -9.93 5.01 10.40
C ASN A 179 -11.43 4.85 10.07
N ASP A 180 -11.90 5.32 8.92
CA ASP A 180 -13.28 5.10 8.49
C ASP A 180 -13.49 3.67 7.97
N ILE A 181 -12.59 3.18 7.11
CA ILE A 181 -12.67 1.83 6.55
C ILE A 181 -12.54 0.76 7.65
N GLU A 182 -11.65 0.94 8.62
CA GLU A 182 -11.44 0.00 9.74
C GLU A 182 -12.67 -0.16 10.64
N LYS A 183 -13.61 0.80 10.65
CA LYS A 183 -14.89 0.66 11.38
C LYS A 183 -15.86 -0.29 10.69
N ARG A 184 -15.65 -0.56 9.40
CA ARG A 184 -16.60 -1.24 8.51
C ARG A 184 -16.09 -2.60 8.04
N ILE A 185 -14.76 -2.78 8.00
CA ILE A 185 -14.12 -4.04 7.59
C ILE A 185 -13.18 -4.51 8.70
N PRO A 186 -13.39 -5.73 9.24
CA PRO A 186 -12.42 -6.33 10.16
C PRO A 186 -11.16 -6.74 9.40
N PHE A 187 -10.00 -6.36 9.94
CA PHE A 187 -8.71 -6.66 9.35
C PHE A 187 -7.85 -7.53 10.26
N SER A 188 -7.07 -8.38 9.64
CA SER A 188 -6.15 -9.31 10.30
C SER A 188 -5.02 -8.55 10.98
N HIS A 189 -4.98 -8.64 12.31
CA HIS A 189 -3.91 -8.11 13.16
C HIS A 189 -3.34 -9.22 14.03
N ASN A 190 -2.04 -9.20 14.26
CA ASN A 190 -1.31 -10.13 15.12
C ASN A 190 -0.57 -9.35 16.22
N ASP A 191 -0.60 -9.85 17.45
CA ASP A 191 0.01 -9.19 18.61
C ASP A 191 1.51 -8.94 18.47
N ARG A 192 2.22 -9.79 17.72
CA ARG A 192 3.65 -9.63 17.45
C ARG A 192 3.88 -8.86 16.15
N LEU A 193 3.24 -9.26 15.05
CA LEU A 193 3.57 -8.76 13.71
C LEU A 193 2.77 -7.51 13.28
N GLY A 194 1.84 -7.03 14.09
CA GLY A 194 0.95 -5.93 13.73
C GLY A 194 -0.05 -6.34 12.64
N PHE A 195 -0.37 -5.44 11.71
CA PHE A 195 -1.25 -5.79 10.59
C PHE A 195 -0.57 -6.79 9.65
N LEU A 196 -1.28 -7.85 9.33
CA LEU A 196 -0.77 -8.92 8.47
C LEU A 196 -0.90 -8.53 6.99
N THR A 197 0.14 -8.85 6.23
CA THR A 197 0.25 -8.62 4.78
C THR A 197 0.92 -9.82 4.11
N PHE A 198 0.77 -9.93 2.80
CA PHE A 198 1.24 -11.07 2.03
C PHE A 198 2.77 -11.21 2.06
N CYS A 199 3.48 -10.08 1.94
CA CYS A 199 4.95 -10.03 1.95
C CYS A 199 5.47 -9.56 3.32
N PRO A 200 6.49 -10.22 3.92
CA PRO A 200 7.02 -9.84 5.24
C PRO A 200 7.53 -8.39 5.32
N THR A 201 7.92 -7.82 4.19
CA THR A 201 8.39 -6.43 4.08
C THR A 201 7.30 -5.39 4.37
N ASN A 202 6.02 -5.80 4.32
CA ASN A 202 4.86 -4.93 4.51
C ASN A 202 4.14 -5.17 5.84
N LEU A 203 4.72 -5.92 6.79
CA LEU A 203 4.11 -6.17 8.11
C LEU A 203 4.08 -4.90 8.99
N GLY A 204 3.45 -5.02 10.16
CA GLY A 204 3.45 -3.98 11.17
C GLY A 204 2.54 -2.81 10.83
N THR A 205 3.12 -1.64 10.58
CA THR A 205 2.37 -0.45 10.16
C THR A 205 1.77 -0.64 8.77
N THR A 206 2.43 -1.44 7.92
CA THR A 206 2.20 -1.59 6.47
C THR A 206 2.39 -0.29 5.68
N VAL A 207 2.86 0.77 6.34
CA VAL A 207 2.94 2.12 5.79
C VAL A 207 4.17 2.24 4.90
N ARG A 208 3.99 2.81 3.71
CA ARG A 208 5.09 3.33 2.89
C ARG A 208 4.78 4.78 2.50
N ALA A 209 5.50 5.71 3.10
CA ALA A 209 5.55 7.10 2.68
C ALA A 209 6.66 7.26 1.62
N SER A 210 6.37 7.99 0.55
CA SER A 210 7.28 8.13 -0.58
C SER A 210 7.04 9.45 -1.31
N VAL A 211 8.09 9.93 -1.97
CA VAL A 211 8.04 11.06 -2.88
C VAL A 211 8.62 10.66 -4.24
N HIS A 212 8.06 11.19 -5.32
CA HIS A 212 8.80 11.30 -6.57
C HIS A 212 9.60 12.60 -6.52
N ILE A 213 10.93 12.51 -6.59
CA ILE A 213 11.83 13.65 -6.34
C ILE A 213 12.92 13.73 -7.41
N LYS A 214 13.24 14.94 -7.85
CA LYS A 214 14.31 15.25 -8.81
C LYS A 214 15.55 15.71 -8.06
N VAL A 215 16.57 14.85 -7.96
CA VAL A 215 17.86 15.18 -7.34
C VAL A 215 19.02 14.98 -8.32
N PRO A 216 19.08 15.72 -9.46
CA PRO A 216 19.96 15.40 -10.58
C PRO A 216 21.44 15.28 -10.21
N LYS A 217 21.93 16.12 -9.29
CA LYS A 217 23.32 16.08 -8.83
C LYS A 217 23.65 14.80 -8.04
N LEU A 218 22.75 14.38 -7.15
CA LEU A 218 22.95 13.17 -6.35
C LEU A 218 22.66 11.90 -7.18
N ALA A 219 21.63 11.93 -8.01
CA ALA A 219 21.25 10.84 -8.90
C ALA A 219 22.24 10.58 -10.04
N ALA A 220 23.12 11.54 -10.37
CA ALA A 220 24.23 11.34 -11.30
C ALA A 220 25.15 10.17 -10.88
N ASN A 221 25.19 9.84 -9.59
CA ASN A 221 25.80 8.62 -9.08
C ASN A 221 24.77 7.82 -8.27
N LYS A 222 24.11 6.85 -8.92
CA LYS A 222 23.08 6.02 -8.30
C LYS A 222 23.55 5.30 -7.04
N ALA A 223 24.78 4.77 -7.02
CA ALA A 223 25.32 4.10 -5.84
C ALA A 223 25.48 5.09 -4.67
N LYS A 224 25.86 6.34 -4.95
CA LYS A 224 25.94 7.38 -3.93
C LYS A 224 24.56 7.79 -3.41
N LEU A 225 23.57 7.90 -4.30
CA LEU A 225 22.18 8.15 -3.92
C LEU A 225 21.65 7.04 -2.99
N GLU A 226 21.88 5.78 -3.33
CA GLU A 226 21.47 4.62 -2.52
C GLU A 226 22.21 4.57 -1.18
N GLU A 227 23.51 4.86 -1.16
CA GLU A 227 24.31 4.96 0.08
C GLU A 227 23.75 6.04 1.02
N VAL A 228 23.44 7.23 0.49
CA VAL A 228 22.88 8.33 1.28
C VAL A 228 21.48 7.98 1.78
N ALA A 229 20.60 7.46 0.91
CA ALA A 229 19.25 7.05 1.28
C ALA A 229 19.25 6.00 2.40
N SER A 230 20.14 5.01 2.31
CA SER A 230 20.24 3.91 3.29
C SER A 230 20.60 4.40 4.69
N LYS A 231 21.39 5.48 4.83
CA LYS A 231 21.72 6.09 6.14
C LYS A 231 20.50 6.65 6.87
N TYR A 232 19.43 6.95 6.15
CA TYR A 232 18.16 7.44 6.68
C TYR A 232 17.06 6.38 6.63
N ASN A 233 17.43 5.10 6.44
CA ASN A 233 16.49 3.98 6.31
C ASN A 233 15.50 4.18 5.14
N LEU A 234 15.92 4.86 4.08
CA LEU A 234 15.13 5.10 2.88
C LEU A 234 15.53 4.15 1.76
N GLN A 235 14.55 3.74 0.95
CA GLN A 235 14.76 2.87 -0.21
C GLN A 235 14.52 3.64 -1.52
N VAL A 236 15.45 3.52 -2.46
CA VAL A 236 15.34 4.10 -3.81
C VAL A 236 14.62 3.12 -4.74
N ARG A 237 13.62 3.61 -5.49
CA ARG A 237 12.89 2.83 -6.51
C ARG A 237 12.76 3.66 -7.80
N GLY A 238 12.63 2.98 -8.94
CA GLY A 238 12.40 3.63 -10.23
C GLY A 238 10.96 4.14 -10.39
N THR A 239 10.77 5.02 -11.37
CA THR A 239 9.46 5.46 -11.91
C THR A 239 8.89 4.45 -12.90
#